data_AF-A0A9D7BQ72-F1
#
_entry.id   AF-A0A9D7BQ72-F1
#
_cell.length_a   1.000
_cell.length_b   1.000
_cell.length_c   1.000
_cell.angle_alpha   90.00
_cell.angle_beta   90.00
_cell.angle_gamma   90.00
#
_symmetry.space_group_name_H-M   'P 1'
#
loop_
_entity.id
_entity.type
_entity.pdbx_description
1 polymer ?
#
loop_
_entity_poly.entity_id
_entity_poly.type
_entity_poly.pdbx_seq_one_letter_code
_entity_poly.pdbx_strand_id
1 'polypeptide(L)'
;MYAPNNPDKTILEIPEAEKMMDVETFQNNNPFLEPYRLKGRQLQIERKFKRDKLKPVLNINYNPIFEPVSDAPFSNLTLENNKLGLSFKMPLFLRKERGEVKLTNFKISELEATWKEKISTMYGKYNLYYNEWNNTKEQVVVFNQMVNGYRRMYEAEKRLFEIGESSLFLVNTREQTYLQNMIKRLELISKNMKAYYGYHYISGRLPLMFE
;
A
#
# COMPACT_ATOMS: atom_id res chain seq x y z
N MET A 1 -27.48 42.83 -1.39
CA MET A 1 -27.70 42.00 -0.20
C MET A 1 -27.18 40.61 -0.49
N TYR A 2 -25.92 40.33 -0.13
CA TYR A 2 -25.40 38.96 -0.17
C TYR A 2 -25.89 38.27 1.10
N ALA A 3 -26.79 37.30 0.95
CA ALA A 3 -27.11 36.40 2.05
C ALA A 3 -25.83 35.63 2.43
N PRO A 4 -25.48 35.53 3.73
CA PRO A 4 -24.37 34.69 4.13
C PRO A 4 -24.76 33.24 3.81
N ASN A 5 -24.07 32.64 2.84
CA ASN A 5 -24.13 31.21 2.60
C ASN A 5 -23.88 30.50 3.92
N ASN A 6 -24.91 29.83 4.42
CA ASN A 6 -24.87 29.07 5.66
C ASN A 6 -23.79 27.97 5.53
N PRO A 7 -22.64 28.07 6.23
CA PRO A 7 -21.58 27.07 6.14
C PRO A 7 -22.00 25.71 6.73
N ASP A 8 -23.16 25.64 7.40
CA ASP A 8 -23.68 24.40 7.98
C ASP A 8 -24.31 23.44 6.95
N LYS A 9 -24.42 23.79 5.66
CA LYS A 9 -24.98 22.89 4.63
C LYS A 9 -23.97 22.05 3.86
N THR A 10 -22.67 22.26 4.03
CA THR A 10 -21.65 21.32 3.54
C THR A 10 -21.25 20.39 4.68
N ILE A 11 -22.23 19.70 5.26
CA ILE A 11 -21.93 18.54 6.09
C ILE A 11 -21.46 17.48 5.11
N LEU A 12 -20.14 17.37 4.93
CA LEU A 12 -19.56 16.15 4.37
C LEU A 12 -20.05 15.01 5.25
N GLU A 13 -21.01 14.24 4.76
CA GLU A 13 -21.56 13.09 5.46
C GLU A 13 -20.40 12.14 5.78
N ILE A 14 -20.03 12.03 7.05
CA ILE A 14 -18.96 11.13 7.46
C ILE A 14 -19.47 9.70 7.20
N PRO A 15 -18.80 8.91 6.33
CA PRO A 15 -19.29 7.59 5.96
C PRO A 15 -19.45 6.70 7.18
N GLU A 16 -20.35 5.73 7.07
CA GLU A 16 -20.40 4.65 8.04
C GLU A 16 -19.16 3.78 7.95
N ALA A 17 -18.72 3.31 9.11
CA ALA A 17 -17.56 2.45 9.20
C ALA A 17 -17.91 1.07 8.64
N GLU A 18 -17.26 0.69 7.54
CA GLU A 18 -17.29 -0.69 7.08
C GLU A 18 -16.71 -1.61 8.15
N LYS A 19 -17.20 -2.86 8.18
CA LYS A 19 -16.69 -3.87 9.11
C LYS A 19 -15.19 -4.09 8.86
N MET A 20 -14.41 -4.04 9.93
CA MET A 20 -12.98 -4.28 9.91
C MET A 20 -12.66 -5.63 9.23
N MET A 21 -11.67 -5.61 8.33
CA MET A 21 -11.15 -6.81 7.66
C MET A 21 -10.24 -7.59 8.60
N ASP A 22 -10.24 -8.92 8.48
CA ASP A 22 -9.27 -9.77 9.15
C ASP A 22 -7.89 -9.71 8.46
N VAL A 23 -6.87 -10.25 9.13
CA VAL A 23 -5.48 -10.27 8.62
C VAL A 23 -5.37 -11.04 7.31
N GLU A 24 -6.11 -12.15 7.16
CA GLU A 24 -6.02 -13.03 6.00
C GLU A 24 -6.61 -12.38 4.73
N THR A 25 -7.78 -11.79 4.85
CA THR A 25 -8.41 -11.03 3.76
C THR A 25 -7.63 -9.78 3.42
N PHE A 26 -7.03 -9.10 4.41
CA PHE A 26 -6.13 -7.98 4.18
C PHE A 26 -4.91 -8.42 3.36
N GLN A 27 -4.24 -9.50 3.77
CA GLN A 27 -3.05 -9.99 3.08
C GLN A 27 -3.34 -10.43 1.64
N ASN A 28 -4.50 -11.05 1.39
CA ASN A 28 -4.83 -11.60 0.08
C ASN A 28 -5.25 -10.55 -0.94
N ASN A 29 -5.90 -9.47 -0.49
CA ASN A 29 -6.46 -8.45 -1.37
C ASN A 29 -5.56 -7.22 -1.53
N ASN A 30 -4.48 -7.09 -0.75
CA ASN A 30 -3.66 -5.88 -0.76
C ASN A 30 -2.64 -5.86 -1.93
N PRO A 31 -2.73 -4.90 -2.85
CA PRO A 31 -1.84 -4.80 -4.00
C PRO A 31 -0.39 -4.44 -3.62
N PHE A 32 -0.16 -3.75 -2.49
CA PHE A 32 1.20 -3.41 -2.03
C PHE A 32 2.03 -4.63 -1.64
N LEU A 33 1.37 -5.77 -1.42
CA LEU A 33 1.99 -7.03 -1.07
C LEU A 33 2.34 -7.88 -2.31
N GLU A 34 1.81 -7.55 -3.49
CA GLU A 34 2.06 -8.33 -4.70
C GLU A 34 3.54 -8.36 -5.15
N PRO A 35 4.32 -7.25 -5.07
CA PRO A 35 5.74 -7.27 -5.45
C PRO A 35 6.57 -8.30 -4.66
N TYR A 36 6.27 -8.51 -3.39
CA TYR A 36 6.98 -9.50 -2.56
C TYR A 36 6.59 -10.93 -2.95
N ARG A 37 5.31 -11.18 -3.30
CA ARG A 37 4.87 -12.48 -3.85
C ARG A 37 5.60 -12.81 -5.15
N LEU A 38 5.68 -11.84 -6.06
CA LEU A 38 6.43 -11.97 -7.31
C LEU A 38 7.92 -12.20 -7.06
N LYS A 39 8.50 -11.48 -6.10
CA LYS A 39 9.90 -11.67 -5.70
C LYS A 39 10.15 -13.07 -5.14
N GLY A 40 9.21 -13.59 -4.35
CA GLY A 40 9.25 -14.96 -3.83
C GLY A 40 9.26 -15.98 -4.97
N ARG A 41 8.34 -15.84 -5.94
CA ARG A 41 8.31 -16.70 -7.14
C ARG A 41 9.63 -16.62 -7.92
N GLN A 42 10.19 -15.43 -8.11
CA GLN A 42 11.47 -15.23 -8.77
C GLN A 42 12.61 -15.99 -8.06
N LEU A 43 12.73 -15.85 -6.74
CA LEU A 43 13.75 -16.54 -5.95
C LEU A 43 13.57 -18.07 -5.97
N GLN A 44 12.33 -18.56 -6.03
CA GLN A 44 12.06 -19.99 -6.19
C GLN A 44 12.54 -20.53 -7.53
N ILE A 45 12.34 -19.79 -8.62
CA ILE A 45 12.87 -20.14 -9.94
C ILE A 45 14.39 -20.10 -9.93
N GLU A 46 14.99 -19.05 -9.36
CA GLU A 46 16.45 -18.93 -9.22
C GLU A 46 17.04 -20.10 -8.42
N ARG A 47 16.37 -20.51 -7.34
CA ARG A 47 16.77 -21.67 -6.53
C ARG A 47 16.73 -22.96 -7.35
N LYS A 48 15.67 -23.20 -8.13
CA LYS A 48 15.55 -24.37 -9.01
C LYS A 48 16.68 -24.38 -10.04
N PHE A 49 16.91 -23.26 -10.73
CA PHE A 49 18.00 -23.11 -11.69
C PHE A 49 19.38 -23.39 -11.07
N LYS A 50 19.67 -22.82 -9.90
CA LYS A 50 20.93 -23.07 -9.19
C LYS A 50 21.08 -24.51 -8.72
N ARG A 51 19.99 -25.18 -8.33
CA ARG A 51 20.00 -26.61 -8.03
C ARG A 51 20.28 -27.45 -9.28
N ASP A 52 19.76 -27.05 -10.44
CA ASP A 52 20.00 -27.74 -11.70
C ASP A 52 21.47 -27.65 -12.16
N LYS A 53 22.18 -26.56 -11.84
CA LYS A 53 23.63 -26.46 -12.08
C LYS A 53 24.48 -27.50 -11.33
N LEU A 54 23.92 -28.18 -10.32
CA LEU A 54 24.58 -29.30 -9.65
C LEU A 54 24.59 -30.58 -10.50
N LYS A 55 23.78 -30.62 -11.56
CA LYS A 55 23.73 -31.71 -12.52
C LYS A 55 24.78 -31.50 -13.61
N PRO A 56 25.27 -32.58 -14.24
CA PRO A 56 26.16 -32.45 -15.39
C PRO A 56 25.47 -31.75 -16.56
N VAL A 57 26.26 -31.05 -17.37
CA VAL A 57 25.81 -30.44 -18.62
C VAL A 57 26.07 -31.42 -19.77
N LEU A 58 25.03 -31.74 -20.52
CA LEU A 58 25.08 -32.55 -21.72
C LEU A 58 24.83 -31.65 -22.93
N ASN A 59 25.80 -31.56 -23.83
CA ASN A 59 25.67 -30.81 -25.08
C ASN A 59 25.68 -31.80 -26.25
N ILE A 60 24.68 -31.70 -27.11
CA ILE A 60 24.57 -32.46 -28.36
C ILE A 60 24.77 -31.46 -29.49
N ASN A 61 25.81 -31.64 -30.28
CA ASN A 61 26.13 -30.78 -31.42
C ASN A 61 25.96 -31.59 -32.71
N TYR A 62 25.23 -31.03 -33.65
CA TYR A 62 25.05 -31.60 -34.99
C TYR A 62 25.52 -30.58 -36.01
N ASN A 63 26.57 -30.92 -36.75
CA ASN A 63 27.12 -30.04 -37.79
C ASN A 63 27.16 -30.81 -39.13
N PRO A 64 26.37 -30.41 -40.13
CA PRO A 64 26.57 -30.89 -41.49
C PRO A 64 27.89 -30.31 -42.04
N ILE A 65 28.70 -31.14 -42.70
CA ILE A 65 29.97 -30.71 -43.31
C ILE A 65 29.72 -30.46 -44.79
N PHE A 66 30.12 -29.28 -45.27
CA PHE A 66 30.04 -28.88 -46.68
C PHE A 66 31.45 -28.73 -47.26
N GLU A 67 31.78 -29.47 -48.31
CA GLU A 67 33.04 -29.33 -49.05
C GLU A 67 32.77 -28.85 -50.49
N PRO A 68 32.74 -27.55 -50.79
CA PRO A 68 32.36 -27.09 -52.13
C PRO A 68 33.31 -27.67 -53.19
N VAL A 69 32.77 -28.47 -54.11
CA VAL A 69 33.48 -28.96 -55.29
C VAL A 69 33.14 -28.00 -56.45
N SER A 70 34.05 -27.08 -56.77
CA SER A 70 33.90 -26.04 -57.82
C SER A 70 32.81 -24.98 -57.56
N ASP A 71 32.53 -24.10 -58.54
CA ASP A 71 31.70 -22.87 -58.50
C ASP A 71 30.20 -23.07 -58.12
N ALA A 72 29.82 -24.26 -57.64
CA ALA A 72 28.47 -24.59 -57.22
C ALA A 72 28.43 -24.86 -55.70
N PRO A 73 28.15 -23.84 -54.86
CA PRO A 73 28.27 -23.92 -53.40
C PRO A 73 27.28 -24.87 -52.69
N PHE A 74 26.32 -25.45 -53.43
CA PHE A 74 25.29 -26.36 -52.90
C PHE A 74 25.25 -27.73 -53.60
N SER A 75 26.21 -28.03 -54.49
CA SER A 75 26.16 -29.22 -55.36
C SER A 75 26.45 -30.55 -54.64
N ASN A 76 27.03 -30.50 -53.43
CA ASN A 76 27.49 -31.68 -52.69
C ASN A 76 26.82 -31.82 -51.31
N LEU A 77 25.54 -31.48 -51.22
CA LEU A 77 24.68 -31.80 -50.08
C LEU A 77 24.45 -33.33 -50.00
N THR A 78 25.47 -34.08 -49.63
CA THR A 78 25.38 -35.53 -49.43
C THR A 78 24.94 -35.79 -47.99
N LEU A 79 23.88 -36.59 -47.81
CA LEU A 79 23.36 -36.97 -46.48
C LEU A 79 24.39 -37.75 -45.62
N GLU A 80 25.50 -38.16 -46.22
CA GLU A 80 26.53 -39.00 -45.62
C GLU A 80 27.57 -38.21 -44.81
N ASN A 81 27.72 -36.89 -45.01
CA ASN A 81 28.78 -36.10 -44.37
C ASN A 81 28.26 -35.23 -43.22
N ASN A 82 28.00 -35.86 -42.06
CA ASN A 82 27.49 -35.20 -40.86
C ASN A 82 28.38 -35.49 -39.64
N LYS A 83 28.68 -34.47 -38.85
CA LYS A 83 29.40 -34.60 -37.58
C LYS A 83 28.44 -34.48 -36.40
N LEU A 84 28.17 -35.62 -35.75
CA LEU A 84 27.48 -35.66 -34.46
C LEU A 84 28.53 -35.66 -33.33
N GLY A 85 28.46 -34.69 -32.44
CA GLY A 85 29.31 -34.57 -31.27
C GLY A 85 28.50 -34.59 -29.97
N LEU A 86 28.88 -35.44 -29.03
CA LEU A 86 28.34 -35.46 -27.67
C LEU A 86 29.40 -34.95 -26.70
N SER A 87 29.07 -33.96 -25.87
CA SER A 87 29.96 -33.42 -24.85
C SER A 87 29.30 -33.48 -23.48
N PHE A 88 30.00 -34.10 -22.52
CA PHE A 88 29.59 -34.19 -21.13
C PHE A 88 30.56 -33.36 -20.27
N LYS A 89 30.04 -32.39 -19.50
CA LYS A 89 30.84 -31.52 -18.63
C LYS A 89 30.28 -31.51 -17.21
N MET A 90 31.11 -31.91 -16.25
CA MET A 90 30.80 -31.79 -14.81
C MET A 90 32.04 -31.33 -14.04
N PRO A 91 31.98 -30.25 -13.26
CA PRO A 91 33.08 -29.86 -12.39
C PRO A 91 33.19 -30.83 -11.20
N LEU A 92 34.41 -31.27 -10.89
CA LEU A 92 34.70 -32.20 -9.78
C LEU A 92 34.32 -31.60 -8.40
N PHE A 93 34.49 -30.29 -8.22
CA PHE A 93 34.13 -29.60 -6.99
C PHE A 93 32.85 -28.77 -7.16
N LEU A 94 31.74 -29.25 -6.60
CA LEU A 94 30.45 -28.54 -6.58
C LEU A 94 30.33 -27.49 -5.47
N ARG A 95 31.44 -27.09 -4.83
CA ARG A 95 31.43 -26.19 -3.66
C ARG A 95 30.81 -24.82 -3.99
N LYS A 96 31.15 -24.26 -5.16
CA LYS A 96 30.59 -23.00 -5.65
C LYS A 96 29.08 -23.09 -5.83
N GLU A 97 28.60 -24.06 -6.61
CA GLU A 97 27.17 -24.25 -6.89
C GLU A 97 26.35 -24.54 -5.62
N ARG A 98 26.89 -25.35 -4.69
CA ARG A 98 26.27 -25.58 -3.37
C ARG A 98 26.20 -24.29 -2.54
N GLY A 99 27.23 -23.46 -2.60
CA GLY A 99 27.24 -22.13 -2.00
C GLY A 99 26.17 -21.22 -2.59
N GLU A 100 26.02 -21.19 -3.92
CA GLU A 100 24.99 -20.40 -4.60
C GLU A 100 23.56 -20.82 -4.21
N VAL A 101 23.30 -22.13 -4.09
CA VAL A 101 22.00 -22.64 -3.61
C VAL A 101 21.73 -22.23 -2.17
N LYS A 102 22.73 -22.37 -1.27
CA LYS A 102 22.61 -21.94 0.14
C LYS A 102 22.33 -20.44 0.24
N LEU A 103 23.05 -19.62 -0.52
CA LEU A 103 22.84 -18.18 -0.56
C LEU A 103 21.42 -17.83 -1.01
N THR A 104 20.89 -18.49 -2.04
CA THR A 104 19.49 -18.26 -2.46
C THR A 104 18.48 -18.71 -1.40
N ASN A 105 18.74 -19.78 -0.65
CA ASN A 105 17.89 -20.16 0.47
C ASN A 105 17.88 -19.08 1.56
N PHE A 106 19.04 -18.49 1.89
CA PHE A 106 19.09 -17.36 2.83
C PHE A 106 18.28 -16.16 2.34
N LYS A 107 18.38 -15.81 1.04
CA LYS A 107 17.56 -14.76 0.44
C LYS A 107 16.06 -15.04 0.53
N ILE A 108 15.65 -16.31 0.42
CA ILE A 108 14.24 -16.70 0.58
C ILE A 108 13.80 -16.51 2.04
N SER A 109 14.61 -16.96 3.01
CA SER A 109 14.32 -16.78 4.44
C SER A 109 14.27 -15.29 4.84
N GLU A 110 15.18 -14.47 4.30
CA GLU A 110 15.17 -13.02 4.47
C GLU A 110 13.89 -12.39 3.89
N LEU A 111 13.48 -12.82 2.69
CA LEU A 111 12.23 -12.35 2.09
C LEU A 111 11.01 -12.76 2.94
N GLU A 112 11.00 -13.96 3.50
CA GLU A 112 9.90 -14.41 4.38
C GLU A 112 9.81 -13.59 5.67
N ALA A 113 10.96 -13.24 6.26
CA ALA A 113 11.01 -12.37 7.45
C ALA A 113 10.52 -10.95 7.13
N THR A 114 11.04 -10.34 6.07
CA THR A 114 10.63 -8.99 5.62
C THR A 114 9.16 -8.95 5.21
N TRP A 115 8.63 -10.02 4.61
CA TRP A 115 7.22 -10.17 4.29
C TRP A 115 6.34 -10.15 5.55
N LYS A 116 6.69 -10.93 6.57
CA LYS A 116 5.95 -10.98 7.84
C LYS A 116 5.98 -9.63 8.57
N GLU A 117 7.13 -8.98 8.61
CA GLU A 117 7.27 -7.64 9.17
C GLU A 117 6.39 -6.63 8.42
N LYS A 118 6.42 -6.67 7.08
CA LYS A 118 5.63 -5.76 6.25
C LYS A 118 4.14 -5.94 6.48
N ILE A 119 3.65 -7.19 6.56
CA ILE A 119 2.24 -7.48 6.88
C ILE A 119 1.89 -6.93 8.26
N SER A 120 2.69 -7.24 9.29
CA SER A 120 2.40 -6.81 10.66
C SER A 120 2.36 -5.29 10.78
N THR A 121 3.35 -4.60 10.20
CA THR A 121 3.40 -3.13 10.20
C THR A 121 2.24 -2.50 9.42
N MET A 122 1.90 -3.03 8.25
CA MET A 122 0.78 -2.51 7.46
C MET A 122 -0.57 -2.77 8.14
N TYR A 123 -0.77 -3.97 8.69
CA TYR A 123 -1.98 -4.30 9.42
C TYR A 123 -2.12 -3.48 10.71
N GLY A 124 -1.03 -3.24 11.42
CA GLY A 124 -1.01 -2.33 12.56
C GLY A 124 -1.44 -0.91 12.17
N LYS A 125 -0.96 -0.39 11.04
CA LYS A 125 -1.39 0.92 10.52
C LYS A 125 -2.85 0.91 10.06
N TYR A 126 -3.31 -0.17 9.44
CA TYR A 126 -4.72 -0.35 9.06
C TYR A 126 -5.63 -0.23 10.29
N ASN A 127 -5.29 -0.94 11.38
CA ASN A 127 -6.02 -0.88 12.65
C ASN A 127 -5.98 0.53 13.27
N LEU A 128 -4.82 1.18 13.21
CA LEU A 128 -4.66 2.55 13.70
C LEU A 128 -5.58 3.51 12.97
N TYR A 129 -5.60 3.51 11.63
CA TYR A 129 -6.47 4.38 10.86
C TYR A 129 -7.95 4.07 11.07
N TYR A 130 -8.33 2.80 11.16
CA TYR A 130 -9.70 2.39 11.46
C TYR A 130 -10.18 2.93 12.82
N ASN A 131 -9.37 2.75 13.86
CA ASN A 131 -9.68 3.27 15.19
C ASN A 131 -9.69 4.80 15.23
N GLU A 132 -8.73 5.45 14.56
CA GLU A 132 -8.67 6.91 14.47
C GLU A 132 -9.91 7.46 13.75
N TRP A 133 -10.36 6.82 12.67
CA TRP A 133 -11.55 7.19 11.94
C TRP A 133 -12.81 7.10 12.82
N ASN A 134 -13.02 5.98 13.53
CA ASN A 134 -14.16 5.82 14.43
C ASN A 134 -14.13 6.80 15.62
N ASN A 135 -12.99 6.92 16.28
CA ASN A 135 -12.85 7.80 17.44
C ASN A 135 -13.04 9.27 17.06
N THR A 136 -12.48 9.70 15.93
CA THR A 136 -12.66 11.09 15.47
C THR A 136 -14.09 11.37 15.04
N LYS A 137 -14.80 10.38 14.48
CA LYS A 137 -16.23 10.51 14.15
C LYS A 137 -17.06 10.79 15.41
N GLU A 138 -16.84 10.04 16.48
CA GLU A 138 -17.50 10.28 17.77
C GLU A 138 -17.14 11.64 18.36
N GLN A 139 -15.87 12.04 18.29
CA GLN A 139 -15.42 13.36 18.73
C GLN A 139 -16.11 14.50 17.98
N VAL A 140 -16.31 14.36 16.66
CA VAL A 140 -17.02 15.37 15.85
C VAL A 140 -18.47 15.56 16.36
N VAL A 141 -19.16 14.46 16.71
CA VAL A 141 -20.53 14.53 17.26
C VAL A 141 -20.55 15.32 18.57
N VAL A 142 -19.61 15.07 19.48
CA VAL A 142 -19.50 15.80 20.75
C VAL A 142 -19.16 17.28 20.50
N PHE A 143 -18.24 17.57 19.59
CA PHE A 143 -17.88 18.96 19.25
C PHE A 143 -19.00 19.72 18.55
N ASN A 144 -19.86 19.05 17.77
CA ASN A 144 -21.07 19.66 17.23
C ASN A 144 -21.99 20.17 18.35
N GLN A 145 -22.18 19.36 19.40
CA GLN A 145 -22.98 19.76 20.56
C GLN A 145 -22.32 20.91 21.33
N MET A 146 -21.00 20.87 21.51
CA MET A 146 -20.25 21.96 22.15
C MET A 146 -20.38 23.27 21.37
N VAL A 147 -20.15 23.27 20.06
CA VAL A 147 -20.25 24.48 19.21
C VAL A 147 -21.66 25.09 19.32
N ASN A 148 -22.71 24.27 19.29
CA ASN A 148 -24.09 24.74 19.49
C ASN A 148 -24.32 25.29 20.91
N GLY A 149 -23.70 24.70 21.93
CA GLY A 149 -23.72 25.21 23.30
C GLY A 149 -23.07 26.60 23.42
N TYR A 150 -21.84 26.73 22.93
CA TYR A 150 -21.11 28.01 22.94
C TYR A 150 -21.80 29.09 22.12
N ARG A 151 -22.41 28.72 20.99
CA ARG A 151 -23.22 29.64 20.19
C ARG A 151 -24.36 30.24 21.02
N ARG A 152 -25.11 29.40 21.76
CA ARG A 152 -26.20 29.86 22.63
C ARG A 152 -25.70 30.76 23.76
N MET A 153 -24.55 30.45 24.35
CA MET A 153 -23.95 31.29 25.38
C MET A 153 -23.53 32.66 24.84
N TYR A 154 -22.93 32.70 23.65
CA TYR A 154 -22.59 33.95 22.97
C TYR A 154 -23.83 34.78 22.64
N GLU A 155 -24.87 34.15 22.10
CA GLU A 155 -26.14 34.83 21.79
C GLU A 155 -26.82 35.39 23.06
N ALA A 156 -26.75 34.67 24.20
CA ALA A 156 -27.27 35.16 25.48
C ALA A 156 -26.46 36.34 26.02
N GLU A 157 -25.13 36.26 25.96
CA GLU A 157 -24.23 37.35 26.39
C GLU A 157 -24.46 38.62 25.58
N LYS A 158 -24.67 38.47 24.26
CA LYS A 158 -24.98 39.60 23.38
C LYS A 158 -26.29 40.30 23.79
N ARG A 159 -27.32 39.54 24.17
CA ARG A 159 -28.58 40.11 24.68
C ARG A 159 -28.39 40.84 26.01
N LEU A 160 -27.61 40.27 26.94
CA LEU A 160 -27.27 40.92 28.22
C LEU A 160 -26.53 42.25 27.99
N PHE A 161 -25.64 42.29 27.01
CA PHE A 161 -24.94 43.52 26.62
C PHE A 161 -25.90 44.57 26.05
N GLU A 162 -26.85 44.18 25.20
CA GLU A 162 -27.86 45.08 24.63
C GLU A 162 -28.76 45.72 25.70
N ILE A 163 -29.02 45.03 26.82
CA ILE A 163 -29.76 45.58 27.97
C ILE A 163 -28.87 46.28 29.01
N GLY A 164 -27.55 46.36 28.77
CA GLY A 164 -26.59 47.05 29.65
C GLY A 164 -26.10 46.25 30.85
N GLU A 165 -26.41 44.95 30.93
CA GLU A 165 -26.02 44.05 32.04
C GLU A 165 -24.68 43.32 31.80
N SER A 166 -24.10 43.43 30.60
CA SER A 166 -22.81 42.84 30.25
C SER A 166 -21.80 43.88 29.75
N SER A 167 -20.55 43.45 29.57
CA SER A 167 -19.45 44.30 29.07
C SER A 167 -18.99 43.83 27.69
N LEU A 168 -18.47 44.77 26.88
CA LEU A 168 -17.90 44.45 25.57
C LEU A 168 -16.79 43.38 25.66
N PHE A 169 -15.99 43.39 26.73
CA PHE A 169 -14.97 42.38 26.97
C PHE A 169 -15.54 40.97 27.11
N LEU A 170 -16.65 40.83 27.84
CA LEU A 170 -17.27 39.52 28.07
C LEU A 170 -17.91 38.97 26.79
N VAL A 171 -18.58 39.81 26.00
CA VAL A 171 -19.10 39.45 24.66
C VAL A 171 -17.96 38.97 23.75
N ASN A 172 -16.85 39.72 23.67
CA ASN A 172 -15.70 39.36 22.86
C ASN A 172 -15.08 38.02 23.32
N THR A 173 -15.01 37.78 24.62
CA THR A 173 -14.48 36.52 25.17
C THR A 173 -15.38 35.34 24.81
N ARG A 174 -16.71 35.51 24.87
CA ARG A 174 -17.67 34.48 24.45
C ARG A 174 -17.60 34.22 22.95
N GLU A 175 -17.46 35.25 22.14
CA GLU A 175 -17.29 35.11 20.69
C GLU A 175 -16.01 34.33 20.36
N GLN A 176 -14.90 34.71 20.99
CA GLN A 176 -13.61 34.04 20.81
C GLN A 176 -13.70 32.56 21.17
N THR A 177 -14.31 32.21 22.30
CA THR A 177 -14.47 30.80 22.71
C THR A 177 -15.37 30.01 21.74
N TYR A 178 -16.46 30.62 21.24
CA TYR A 178 -17.30 30.01 20.22
C TYR A 178 -16.51 29.72 18.92
N LEU A 179 -15.77 30.71 18.41
CA LEU A 179 -14.96 30.57 17.21
C LEU A 179 -13.84 29.53 17.37
N GLN A 180 -13.17 29.50 18.53
CA GLN A 180 -12.15 28.49 18.83
C GLN A 180 -12.72 27.06 18.79
N ASN A 181 -13.90 26.84 19.35
CA ASN A 181 -14.57 25.54 19.30
C ASN A 181 -15.00 25.16 17.88
N MET A 182 -15.45 26.14 17.09
CA MET A 182 -15.79 25.94 15.67
C MET A 182 -14.55 25.52 14.86
N ILE A 183 -13.41 26.19 15.05
CA ILE A 183 -12.14 25.80 14.43
C ILE A 183 -11.77 24.38 14.86
N LYS A 184 -11.89 24.05 16.15
CA LYS A 184 -11.53 22.72 16.65
C LYS A 184 -12.40 21.61 16.05
N ARG A 185 -13.69 21.88 15.87
CA ARG A 185 -14.59 20.98 15.14
C ARG A 185 -14.10 20.74 13.71
N LEU A 186 -13.74 21.79 12.98
CA LEU A 186 -13.24 21.67 11.60
C LEU A 186 -11.94 20.87 11.52
N GLU A 187 -11.03 21.06 12.47
CA GLU A 187 -9.81 20.24 12.58
C GLU A 187 -10.14 18.74 12.75
N LEU A 188 -11.12 18.41 13.60
CA LEU A 188 -11.53 17.03 13.82
C LEU A 188 -12.17 16.41 12.58
N ILE A 189 -12.98 17.17 11.84
CA ILE A 189 -13.54 16.74 10.55
C ILE A 189 -12.42 16.47 9.55
N SER A 190 -11.45 17.38 9.42
CA SER A 190 -10.29 17.18 8.54
C SER A 190 -9.47 15.96 8.94
N LYS A 191 -9.27 15.76 10.24
CA LYS A 191 -8.55 14.60 10.78
C LYS A 191 -9.29 13.29 10.49
N ASN A 192 -10.62 13.29 10.65
CA ASN A 192 -11.47 12.14 10.34
C ASN A 192 -11.36 11.76 8.86
N MET A 193 -11.42 12.74 7.95
CA MET A 193 -11.26 12.51 6.51
C MET A 193 -9.88 11.95 6.16
N LYS A 194 -8.82 12.49 6.76
CA LYS A 194 -7.46 11.95 6.58
C LYS A 194 -7.36 10.49 7.04
N ALA A 195 -7.98 10.15 8.17
CA ALA A 195 -8.01 8.78 8.67
C ALA A 195 -8.80 7.85 7.72
N TYR A 196 -9.95 8.31 7.21
CA TYR A 196 -10.74 7.60 6.20
C TYR A 196 -9.94 7.30 4.93
N TYR A 197 -9.30 8.31 4.34
CA TYR A 197 -8.46 8.11 3.17
C TYR A 197 -7.23 7.25 3.46
N GLY A 198 -6.62 7.40 4.64
CA GLY A 198 -5.51 6.56 5.09
C GLY A 198 -5.90 5.08 5.23
N TYR A 199 -7.09 4.81 5.77
CA TYR A 199 -7.67 3.48 5.86
C TYR A 199 -7.84 2.85 4.48
N HIS A 200 -8.48 3.55 3.55
CA HIS A 200 -8.70 3.06 2.19
C HIS A 200 -7.38 2.84 1.43
N TYR A 201 -6.46 3.81 1.53
CA TYR A 201 -5.12 3.71 0.93
C TYR A 201 -4.39 2.45 1.41
N ILE A 202 -4.30 2.22 2.73
CA ILE A 202 -3.61 1.04 3.26
C ILE A 202 -4.32 -0.26 2.90
N SER A 203 -5.65 -0.26 2.85
CA SER A 203 -6.43 -1.43 2.39
C SER A 203 -6.24 -1.74 0.89
N GLY A 204 -5.65 -0.81 0.11
CA GLY A 204 -5.47 -0.95 -1.33
C GLY A 204 -6.77 -0.81 -2.12
N ARG A 205 -7.79 -0.19 -1.52
CA ARG A 205 -9.09 0.08 -2.13
C ARG A 205 -9.21 1.56 -2.46
N LEU A 206 -9.98 1.86 -3.51
CA LEU A 206 -10.34 3.24 -3.82
C LEU A 206 -11.41 3.73 -2.83
N PRO A 207 -11.21 4.89 -2.17
CA PRO A 207 -12.24 5.51 -1.36
C PRO A 207 -13.37 6.05 -2.23
N LEU A 208 -14.59 6.12 -1.68
CA LEU A 208 -15.66 6.89 -2.31
C LEU A 208 -15.31 8.38 -2.17
N MET A 209 -15.38 9.11 -3.28
CA MET A 209 -15.17 10.56 -3.29
C MET A 209 -16.46 11.22 -2.78
N PHE A 210 -16.34 12.15 -1.85
CA PHE A 210 -17.47 12.99 -1.43
C PHE A 210 -17.73 14.02 -2.52
N GLU A 211 -18.95 14.06 -3.05
CA GLU A 211 -19.45 15.10 -3.97
C GLU A 211 -19.80 16.40 -3.23
#